data_AF-A0A7X5VKP7-F1
#
_entry.id   AF-A0A7X5VKP7-F1
#
_cell.length_a   1.000
_cell.length_b   1.000
_cell.length_c   1.000
_cell.angle_alpha   90.00
_cell.angle_beta   90.00
_cell.angle_gamma   90.00
#
_symmetry.space_group_name_H-M   'P 1'
#
loop_
_entity.id
_entity.type
_entity.pdbx_description
1 polymer ?
#
loop_
_entity_poly.entity_id
_entity_poly.type
_entity_poly.pdbx_seq_one_letter_code
_entity_poly.pdbx_strand_id
1 'polypeptide(L)'
;SFVLSELVRGEILEDFVNRQRGKRLSGFEALHLLRAVAKGVAQIHQRGEYHGDLHDRNVLVRRRGVHFDVKLLDLFSDKSSTRHRQQDDVIDLAGLLYGMVGGRERYAQQPAEIKAICRGMN
;
A
#
# COMPACT_ATOMS: atom_id res chain seq x y z
N SER A 1 6.05 2.17 -23.96
CA SER A 1 5.15 1.02 -24.14
C SER A 1 3.79 1.34 -23.57
N PHE A 2 2.73 1.19 -24.36
CA PHE A 2 1.35 1.27 -23.87
C PHE A 2 0.95 -0.12 -23.36
N VAL A 3 0.69 -0.26 -22.06
CA VAL A 3 0.07 -1.49 -21.51
C VAL A 3 -1.44 -1.25 -21.46
N LEU A 4 -2.14 -1.78 -22.46
CA LEU A 4 -3.61 -1.91 -22.44
C LEU A 4 -3.99 -3.00 -21.43
N SER A 5 -3.90 -2.69 -20.13
CA SER A 5 -4.51 -3.52 -19.08
C SER A 5 -5.98 -3.11 -19.01
N GLU A 6 -6.87 -3.93 -19.59
CA GLU A 6 -8.33 -3.92 -19.43
C GLU A 6 -8.85 -2.82 -18.51
N LEU A 7 -9.36 -1.69 -19.05
CA LEU A 7 -10.13 -0.65 -18.36
C LEU A 7 -10.19 -0.83 -16.83
N VAL A 8 -9.07 -0.62 -16.13
CA VAL A 8 -8.95 -1.21 -14.79
C VAL A 8 -9.87 -0.43 -13.88
N ARG A 9 -10.97 -1.07 -13.46
CA ARG A 9 -11.95 -0.45 -12.57
C ARG A 9 -11.28 -0.21 -11.22
N GLY A 10 -10.91 1.03 -10.95
CA GLY A 10 -10.21 1.48 -9.76
C GLY A 10 -9.58 2.85 -9.99
N GLU A 11 -8.90 3.37 -8.99
CA GLU A 11 -8.13 4.61 -9.05
C GLU A 11 -6.80 4.42 -8.30
N ILE A 12 -5.82 5.29 -8.54
CA ILE A 12 -4.54 5.23 -7.85
C ILE A 12 -4.72 5.51 -6.35
N LEU A 13 -3.97 4.82 -5.48
CA LEU A 13 -4.11 4.96 -4.04
C LEU A 13 -3.87 6.40 -3.56
N GLU A 14 -2.88 7.09 -4.12
CA GLU A 14 -2.63 8.51 -3.85
C GLU A 14 -3.91 9.36 -4.08
N ASP A 15 -4.51 9.23 -5.27
CA ASP A 15 -5.74 9.93 -5.63
C ASP A 15 -6.92 9.53 -4.72
N PHE A 16 -7.04 8.23 -4.43
CA PHE A 16 -8.07 7.68 -3.56
C PHE A 16 -8.01 8.29 -2.16
N VAL A 17 -6.82 8.48 -1.60
CA VAL A 17 -6.60 9.09 -0.28
C VAL A 17 -6.84 10.60 -0.33
N ASN A 18 -6.33 11.27 -1.36
CA ASN A 18 -6.41 12.72 -1.52
C ASN A 18 -7.84 13.24 -1.67
N ARG A 19 -8.76 12.46 -2.26
CA ARG A 19 -10.18 12.82 -2.34
C ARG A 19 -10.97 12.63 -1.05
N GLN A 20 -10.40 11.96 -0.04
CA GLN A 20 -11.08 11.77 1.24
C GLN A 20 -11.07 13.05 2.06
N ARG A 21 -12.02 13.17 2.99
CA ARG A 21 -12.08 14.31 3.90
C ARG A 21 -10.79 14.41 4.71
N GLY A 22 -10.09 15.54 4.57
CA GLY A 22 -8.82 15.78 5.25
C GLY A 22 -7.65 14.97 4.67
N LYS A 23 -7.77 14.52 3.41
CA LYS A 23 -6.72 13.82 2.63
C LYS A 23 -6.15 12.61 3.37
N ARG A 24 -7.03 11.82 3.98
CA ARG A 24 -6.67 10.65 4.80
C ARG A 24 -7.85 9.69 4.95
N LEU A 25 -7.52 8.46 5.28
CA LEU A 25 -8.47 7.43 5.70
C LEU A 25 -8.64 7.41 7.21
N SER A 26 -9.76 6.85 7.67
CA SER A 26 -9.86 6.39 9.06
C SER A 26 -8.89 5.22 9.31
N GLY A 27 -8.50 5.00 10.55
CA GLY A 27 -7.61 3.88 10.90
C GLY A 27 -8.18 2.53 10.47
N PHE A 28 -9.50 2.33 10.62
CA PHE A 28 -10.18 1.12 10.19
C PHE A 28 -10.06 0.87 8.68
N GLU A 29 -10.36 1.89 7.87
CA GLU A 29 -10.26 1.79 6.40
C GLU A 29 -8.82 1.59 5.94
N ALA A 30 -7.87 2.31 6.54
CA ALA A 30 -6.45 2.19 6.22
C ALA A 30 -5.92 0.78 6.55
N LEU A 31 -6.34 0.17 7.66
CA LEU A 31 -5.95 -1.20 8.02
C LEU A 31 -6.57 -2.24 7.07
N HIS A 32 -7.83 -2.06 6.67
CA HIS A 32 -8.47 -2.95 5.70
C HIS A 32 -7.80 -2.88 4.33
N LEU A 33 -7.45 -1.68 3.89
CA LEU A 33 -6.73 -1.48 2.65
C LEU A 33 -5.30 -2.03 2.74
N LEU A 34 -4.56 -1.75 3.81
CA LEU A 34 -3.23 -2.30 4.07
C LEU A 34 -3.24 -3.83 4.00
N ARG A 35 -4.24 -4.47 4.62
CA ARG A 35 -4.40 -5.94 4.56
C ARG A 35 -4.54 -6.43 3.12
N ALA A 36 -5.28 -5.73 2.28
CA ALA A 36 -5.45 -6.09 0.88
C ALA A 36 -4.13 -5.95 0.09
N VAL A 37 -3.39 -4.84 0.29
CA VAL A 37 -2.07 -4.61 -0.32
C VAL A 37 -1.07 -5.67 0.14
N ALA A 38 -0.96 -5.90 1.47
CA ALA A 38 -0.06 -6.88 2.07
C ALA A 38 -0.35 -8.30 1.59
N LYS A 39 -1.62 -8.66 1.33
CA LYS A 39 -1.98 -9.95 0.73
C LYS A 39 -1.40 -10.08 -0.69
N GLY A 40 -1.45 -9.02 -1.50
CA GLY A 40 -0.84 -9.01 -2.83
C GLY A 40 0.69 -9.14 -2.77
N VAL A 41 1.34 -8.38 -1.88
CA VAL A 41 2.79 -8.45 -1.65
C VAL A 41 3.21 -9.85 -1.17
N ALA A 42 2.47 -10.44 -0.23
CA ALA A 42 2.74 -11.80 0.25
C ALA A 42 2.67 -12.85 -0.87
N GLN A 43 1.78 -12.70 -1.86
CA GLN A 43 1.72 -13.60 -3.01
C GLN A 43 2.95 -13.47 -3.92
N ILE A 44 3.52 -12.27 -4.04
CA ILE A 44 4.78 -12.03 -4.76
C ILE A 44 5.93 -12.69 -3.99
N HIS A 45 6.01 -12.46 -2.68
CA HIS A 45 7.05 -13.05 -1.81
C HIS A 45 7.02 -14.58 -1.79
N GLN A 46 5.84 -15.19 -1.83
CA GLN A 46 5.67 -16.65 -1.90
C GLN A 46 6.26 -17.27 -3.17
N ARG A 47 6.44 -16.49 -4.24
CA ARG A 47 7.10 -16.92 -5.48
C ARG A 47 8.62 -16.71 -5.45
N GLY A 48 9.15 -16.24 -4.33
CA GLY A 48 10.54 -15.82 -4.21
C GLY A 48 10.82 -14.46 -4.85
N GLU A 49 9.80 -13.69 -5.19
CA GLU A 49 9.93 -12.37 -5.82
C GLU A 49 9.76 -11.25 -4.78
N TYR A 50 9.92 -10.00 -5.20
CA TYR A 50 9.64 -8.79 -4.43
C TYR A 50 9.03 -7.73 -5.36
N HIS A 51 8.35 -6.72 -4.81
CA HIS A 51 7.75 -5.64 -5.60
C HIS A 51 8.80 -4.62 -6.03
N GLY A 52 9.56 -4.08 -5.05
CA GLY A 52 10.75 -3.24 -5.21
C GLY A 52 10.50 -1.75 -5.51
N ASP A 53 9.32 -1.35 -5.97
CA ASP A 53 8.88 0.06 -6.08
C ASP A 53 7.54 0.33 -5.36
N LEU A 54 7.37 -0.21 -4.15
CA LEU A 54 6.05 -0.20 -3.52
C LEU A 54 5.74 1.19 -2.95
N HIS A 55 4.94 1.97 -3.66
CA HIS A 55 4.42 3.25 -3.19
C HIS A 55 2.98 3.47 -3.65
N ASP A 56 2.31 4.49 -3.13
CA ASP A 56 0.89 4.76 -3.36
C ASP A 56 0.52 4.97 -4.84
N ARG A 57 1.45 5.49 -5.65
CA ARG A 57 1.25 5.57 -7.11
C ARG A 57 1.33 4.23 -7.88
N ASN A 58 1.86 3.17 -7.26
CA ASN A 58 1.94 1.82 -7.83
C ASN A 58 0.88 0.87 -7.25
N VAL A 59 -0.14 1.42 -6.58
CA VAL A 59 -1.25 0.65 -6.02
C VAL A 59 -2.56 1.17 -6.62
N LEU A 60 -3.25 0.32 -7.39
CA LEU A 60 -4.60 0.60 -7.84
C LEU A 60 -5.62 0.03 -6.85
N VAL A 61 -6.60 0.84 -6.48
CA VAL A 61 -7.60 0.50 -5.47
C VAL A 61 -9.01 0.64 -5.99
N ARG A 62 -9.89 -0.27 -5.54
CA ARG A 62 -11.33 -0.17 -5.74
C ARG A 62 -12.07 -0.58 -4.48
N ARG A 63 -12.85 0.34 -3.91
CA ARG A 63 -13.69 0.06 -2.74
C ARG A 63 -14.86 -0.86 -3.12
N ARG A 64 -15.11 -1.87 -2.28
CA ARG A 64 -16.22 -2.83 -2.33
C ARG A 64 -16.89 -2.93 -0.96
N GLY A 65 -17.79 -2.00 -0.66
CA GLY A 65 -18.35 -1.88 0.69
C GLY A 65 -17.24 -1.58 1.70
N VAL A 66 -17.01 -2.48 2.65
CA VAL A 66 -15.92 -2.41 3.64
C VAL A 66 -14.61 -3.04 3.18
N HIS A 67 -14.60 -3.69 2.01
CA HIS A 67 -13.43 -4.34 1.44
C HIS A 67 -12.80 -3.51 0.32
N PHE A 68 -11.60 -3.91 -0.10
CA PHE A 68 -10.87 -3.31 -1.20
C PHE A 68 -10.36 -4.39 -2.15
N ASP A 69 -10.64 -4.21 -3.44
CA ASP A 69 -9.91 -4.88 -4.49
C ASP A 69 -8.64 -4.07 -4.75
N VAL A 70 -7.48 -4.72 -4.75
CA VAL A 70 -6.16 -4.09 -4.96
C VAL A 70 -5.44 -4.77 -6.11
N LYS A 71 -4.79 -3.96 -6.96
CA LYS A 71 -3.85 -4.43 -7.97
C LYS A 71 -2.53 -3.67 -7.79
N LEU A 72 -1.44 -4.41 -7.65
CA LEU A 72 -0.09 -3.87 -7.62
C LEU A 72 0.39 -3.66 -9.06
N LEU A 73 0.96 -2.50 -9.35
CA LEU A 73 1.46 -2.10 -10.66
C LEU A 73 2.99 -2.15 -10.67
N ASP A 74 3.59 -2.17 -11.86
CA ASP A 74 5.04 -1.97 -12.06
C ASP A 74 5.95 -2.84 -11.16
N LEU A 75 5.67 -4.15 -11.15
CA LEU A 75 6.53 -5.14 -10.50
C LEU A 75 7.92 -5.15 -11.13
N PHE A 76 8.97 -4.98 -10.33
CA PHE A 76 10.33 -5.19 -10.81
C PHE A 76 10.55 -6.65 -11.20
N SER A 77 11.13 -6.86 -12.39
CA SER A 77 11.37 -8.19 -12.95
C SER A 77 12.74 -8.77 -12.61
N ASP A 78 13.50 -8.13 -11.72
CA ASP A 78 14.83 -8.62 -11.34
C ASP A 78 14.68 -9.87 -10.47
N LYS A 79 15.03 -11.02 -11.06
CA LYS A 79 14.92 -12.35 -10.42
C LYS A 79 15.98 -12.59 -9.35
N SER A 80 16.85 -11.63 -9.07
CA SER A 80 17.75 -11.67 -7.92
C SER A 80 16.96 -11.46 -6.62
N SER A 81 16.22 -12.51 -6.26
CA SER A 81 15.53 -12.68 -4.99
C SER A 81 16.51 -12.51 -3.84
N THR A 82 16.56 -11.33 -3.25
CA THR A 82 17.28 -11.11 -2.01
C THR A 82 16.27 -10.84 -0.92
N ARG A 83 16.35 -11.60 0.18
CA ARG A 83 15.53 -11.43 1.39
C ARG A 83 15.49 -9.97 1.88
N HIS A 84 16.56 -9.22 1.61
CA HIS A 84 16.63 -7.78 1.87
C HIS A 84 15.55 -6.99 1.12
N ARG A 85 15.33 -7.25 -0.17
CA ARG A 85 14.30 -6.57 -0.97
C ARG A 85 12.87 -6.89 -0.52
N GLN A 86 12.62 -8.13 -0.13
CA GLN A 86 11.34 -8.49 0.49
C GLN A 86 11.13 -7.76 1.82
N GLN A 87 12.19 -7.53 2.59
CA GLN A 87 12.12 -6.74 3.81
C GLN A 87 11.86 -5.26 3.53
N ASP A 88 12.41 -4.72 2.44
CA ASP A 88 12.14 -3.35 1.98
C ASP A 88 10.66 -3.19 1.62
N ASP A 89 10.05 -4.12 0.87
CA ASP A 89 8.60 -4.09 0.59
C ASP A 89 7.74 -4.06 1.88
N VAL A 90 8.18 -4.74 2.94
CA VAL A 90 7.49 -4.73 4.24
C VAL A 90 7.59 -3.37 4.93
N ILE A 91 8.72 -2.68 4.77
CA ILE A 91 8.90 -1.30 5.25
C ILE A 91 7.99 -0.37 4.44
N ASP A 92 7.93 -0.54 3.12
CA ASP A 92 7.08 0.24 2.24
C ASP A 92 5.59 0.06 2.57
N LEU A 93 5.14 -1.15 2.93
CA LEU A 93 3.78 -1.39 3.43
C LEU A 93 3.47 -0.55 4.69
N ALA A 94 4.42 -0.42 5.61
CA ALA A 94 4.26 0.46 6.76
C ALA A 94 4.20 1.94 6.31
N GLY A 95 5.06 2.32 5.35
CA GLY A 95 5.06 3.62 4.66
C GLY A 95 3.69 3.99 4.09
N LEU A 96 3.06 3.07 3.37
CA LEU A 96 1.71 3.22 2.84
C LEU A 96 0.70 3.45 3.96
N LEU A 97 0.74 2.67 5.05
CA LEU A 97 -0.16 2.88 6.19
C LEU A 97 -0.02 4.29 6.76
N TYR A 98 1.21 4.75 6.96
CA TYR A 98 1.51 6.08 7.45
C TYR A 98 0.97 7.18 6.53
N GLY A 99 1.18 7.07 5.22
CA GLY A 99 0.65 8.01 4.23
C GLY A 99 -0.88 8.03 4.25
N MET A 100 -1.51 6.85 4.19
CA MET A 100 -2.97 6.69 4.18
C MET A 100 -3.68 7.36 5.37
N VAL A 101 -3.04 7.39 6.55
CA VAL A 101 -3.64 7.98 7.77
C VAL A 101 -3.32 9.48 7.95
N GLY A 102 -2.71 10.11 6.94
CA GLY A 102 -2.43 11.55 6.89
C GLY A 102 -0.98 11.93 7.24
N GLY A 103 -0.06 10.97 7.22
CA GLY A 103 1.38 11.20 7.36
C GLY A 103 1.78 12.00 8.61
N ARG A 104 2.87 12.76 8.49
CA ARG A 104 3.53 13.48 9.60
C ARG A 104 2.57 14.34 10.41
N GLU A 105 1.69 15.07 9.72
CA GLU A 105 0.75 16.00 10.35
C GLU A 105 -0.25 15.31 11.29
N ARG A 106 -0.59 14.05 11.00
CA ARG A 106 -1.64 13.31 11.73
C ARG A 106 -1.12 12.14 12.54
N TYR A 107 0.11 11.70 12.30
CA TYR A 107 0.68 10.49 12.91
C TYR A 107 0.70 10.54 14.44
N ALA A 108 1.02 11.70 15.04
CA ALA A 108 1.03 11.85 16.50
C ALA A 108 -0.33 11.55 17.15
N GLN A 109 -1.43 11.77 16.43
CA GLN A 109 -2.82 11.57 16.90
C GLN A 109 -3.34 10.16 16.59
N GLN A 110 -2.58 9.32 15.89
CA GLN A 110 -3.02 7.97 15.55
C GLN A 110 -3.06 7.06 16.78
N PRO A 111 -3.96 6.05 16.78
CA PRO A 111 -4.09 5.12 17.88
C PRO A 111 -2.87 4.17 17.95
N ALA A 112 -2.74 3.48 19.09
CA ALA A 112 -1.56 2.67 19.40
C ALA A 112 -1.33 1.55 18.36
N GLU A 113 -2.39 0.98 17.82
CA GLU A 113 -2.38 -0.10 16.83
C GLU A 113 -1.69 0.35 15.53
N ILE A 114 -2.00 1.56 15.05
CA ILE A 114 -1.35 2.13 13.85
C ILE A 114 0.12 2.42 14.15
N LYS A 115 0.41 3.02 15.31
CA LYS A 115 1.78 3.33 15.73
C LYS A 115 2.64 2.07 15.92
N ALA A 116 2.03 0.96 16.36
CA ALA A 116 2.72 -0.31 16.53
C ALA A 116 3.16 -0.92 15.19
N ILE A 117 2.42 -0.66 14.10
CA ILE A 117 2.78 -1.10 12.75
C ILE A 117 3.83 -0.15 12.15
N CYS A 118 3.60 1.15 12.20
CA CYS A 118 4.52 2.14 11.60
C CYS A 118 5.84 2.29 12.41
N ARG A 119 5.84 1.95 13.70
CA ARG A 119 6.99 2.02 14.64
C ARG A 119 7.79 3.33 14.60
N GLY A 120 7.16 4.43 14.23
CA GLY A 120 7.74 5.75 14.31
C GLY A 120 8.64 6.14 13.14
N MET A 121 8.44 5.57 11.93
CA MET A 121 9.09 6.00 10.68
C MET A 121 9.36 7.52 10.65
N ASN A 122 10.59 7.88 10.98
CA ASN A 122 11.26 9.18 10.93
C ASN A 122 12.75 8.92 11.13
#